data_AF-A0A2A2QQ65-F1
#
_entry.id   AF-A0A2A2QQ65-F1
#
_cell.length_a   1.000
_cell.length_b   1.000
_cell.length_c   1.000
_cell.angle_alpha   90.00
_cell.angle_beta   90.00
_cell.angle_gamma   90.00
#
_symmetry.space_group_name_H-M   'P 1'
#
loop_
_entity.id
_entity.type
_entity.pdbx_description
1 polymer ?
#
loop_
_entity_poly.entity_id
_entity_poly.type
_entity_poly.pdbx_seq_one_letter_code
_entity_poly.pdbx_strand_id
1 'polypeptide(L)'
;MKSILRSFIGVLALGAALLPVVSVAQNSPPPAEKRGGPGGGRMGPEQMMARLDEVVTLTAEQKTKVTAIYKEQMAAMQAIPQEERREKMRESMTATREKVRAVLTPEQAKKFDDMPAPGRGGPGGPGGEKKKKQN
;
A
#
# COMPACT_ATOMS: atom_id res chain seq x y z
N MET A 1 -33.18 6.87 6.12
CA MET A 1 -33.95 6.58 4.89
C MET A 1 -32.99 6.03 3.84
N LYS A 2 -33.23 4.79 3.35
CA LYS A 2 -32.81 4.18 2.07
C LYS A 2 -31.30 4.21 1.71
N SER A 3 -30.57 3.17 1.27
CA SER A 3 -30.74 1.74 0.95
C SER A 3 -29.31 1.23 0.66
N ILE A 4 -28.84 0.11 1.20
CA ILE A 4 -28.75 -1.22 0.54
C ILE A 4 -28.01 -1.21 -0.81
N LEU A 5 -26.81 -1.81 -0.86
CA LEU A 5 -26.51 -2.90 -1.82
C LEU A 5 -25.26 -3.67 -1.37
N ARG A 6 -25.47 -4.74 -0.60
CA ARG A 6 -24.54 -5.85 -0.48
C ARG A 6 -24.70 -6.67 -1.75
N SER A 7 -23.69 -6.72 -2.60
CA SER A 7 -23.66 -7.69 -3.70
C SER A 7 -22.68 -8.80 -3.34
N PHE A 8 -23.24 -9.88 -2.80
CA PHE A 8 -22.62 -11.20 -2.81
C PHE A 8 -22.77 -11.75 -4.22
N ILE A 9 -21.66 -12.05 -4.89
CA ILE A 9 -21.67 -13.01 -6.00
C ILE A 9 -20.65 -14.07 -5.64
N GLY A 10 -21.15 -15.15 -5.05
CA GLY A 10 -20.52 -16.44 -5.17
C GLY A 10 -20.89 -17.04 -6.52
N VAL A 11 -19.89 -17.54 -7.25
CA VAL A 11 -20.09 -18.62 -8.22
C VAL A 11 -18.97 -19.62 -8.01
N LEU A 12 -19.35 -20.72 -7.37
CA LEU A 12 -18.70 -22.01 -7.43
C LEU A 12 -19.00 -22.60 -8.82
N ALA A 13 -17.98 -22.98 -9.59
CA ALA A 13 -18.16 -23.89 -10.72
C ALA A 13 -16.86 -24.69 -10.96
N LEU A 14 -16.92 -25.95 -10.55
CA LEU A 14 -16.02 -27.04 -10.91
C LEU A 14 -16.35 -27.47 -12.35
N GLY A 15 -15.34 -27.65 -13.20
CA GLY A 15 -15.55 -28.16 -14.56
C GLY A 15 -14.24 -28.44 -15.28
N ALA A 16 -13.84 -29.72 -15.29
CA ALA A 16 -12.75 -30.25 -16.10
C ALA A 16 -13.28 -30.63 -17.49
N ALA A 17 -12.67 -30.10 -18.56
CA ALA A 17 -12.73 -30.67 -19.90
C ALA A 17 -11.53 -30.15 -20.73
N LEU A 18 -10.78 -31.09 -21.29
CA LEU A 18 -9.62 -30.91 -22.16
C LEU A 18 -10.03 -30.41 -23.55
N LEU A 19 -9.37 -29.36 -24.06
CA LEU A 19 -9.25 -29.02 -25.48
C LEU A 19 -7.86 -28.42 -25.75
N PRO A 20 -7.19 -28.74 -26.88
CA PRO A 20 -5.91 -28.13 -27.24
C PRO A 20 -6.17 -26.78 -27.90
N VAL A 21 -6.04 -25.69 -27.14
CA VAL A 21 -6.07 -24.33 -27.70
C VAL A 21 -4.68 -23.97 -28.19
N VAL A 22 -4.62 -23.76 -29.51
CA VAL A 22 -3.53 -23.16 -30.28
C VAL A 22 -2.89 -22.00 -29.51
N SER A 23 -1.56 -22.05 -29.33
CA SER A 23 -0.77 -20.95 -28.79
C SER A 23 -0.85 -19.73 -29.71
N VAL A 24 -1.88 -18.90 -29.52
CA VAL A 24 -1.70 -17.46 -29.71
C VAL A 24 -0.77 -17.04 -28.59
N ALA A 25 0.47 -16.71 -28.96
CA ALA A 25 1.36 -15.89 -28.17
C ALA A 25 0.65 -14.56 -27.92
N GLN A 26 -0.23 -14.56 -26.92
CA GLN A 26 -0.89 -13.39 -26.41
C GLN A 26 0.24 -12.62 -25.73
N ASN A 27 0.63 -11.54 -26.40
CA ASN A 27 1.57 -10.54 -25.95
C ASN A 27 1.02 -9.88 -24.68
N SER A 28 1.01 -10.63 -23.57
CA SER A 28 0.88 -10.09 -22.24
C SER A 28 2.19 -9.34 -21.97
N PRO A 29 2.16 -8.05 -21.57
CA PRO A 29 3.35 -7.44 -21.03
C PRO A 29 3.88 -8.36 -19.93
N PRO A 30 5.20 -8.63 -19.88
CA PRO A 30 5.75 -9.52 -18.86
C PRO A 30 5.26 -9.06 -17.49
N PRO A 31 4.96 -10.00 -16.56
CA PRO A 31 4.65 -9.62 -15.19
C PRO A 31 5.80 -8.74 -14.74
N ALA A 32 5.48 -7.48 -14.39
CA ALA A 32 6.48 -6.47 -14.05
C ALA A 32 7.48 -7.10 -13.09
N GLU A 33 8.66 -7.41 -13.61
CA GLU A 33 9.75 -7.99 -12.85
C GLU A 33 9.96 -7.09 -11.66
N LYS A 34 10.11 -7.72 -10.49
CA LYS A 34 10.41 -7.07 -9.22
C LYS A 34 11.62 -6.16 -9.39
N ARG A 35 11.40 -4.90 -9.75
CA ARG A 35 12.44 -3.89 -9.80
C ARG A 35 12.70 -3.40 -8.39
N GLY A 36 13.47 -4.18 -7.65
CA GLY A 36 13.92 -3.85 -6.31
C GLY A 36 15.07 -4.76 -5.92
N GLY A 37 16.30 -4.34 -6.23
CA GLY A 37 17.50 -4.98 -5.72
C GLY A 37 17.53 -5.00 -4.18
N PRO A 38 18.34 -5.88 -3.58
CA PRO A 38 18.44 -6.01 -2.13
C PRO A 38 19.07 -4.74 -1.53
N GLY A 39 18.23 -3.88 -0.96
CA GLY A 39 18.65 -2.68 -0.22
C GLY A 39 18.24 -1.38 -0.91
N GLY A 40 17.09 -0.82 -0.54
CA GLY A 40 16.71 0.56 -0.88
C GLY A 40 15.49 0.75 -1.79
N GLY A 41 14.67 -0.29 -2.00
CA GLY A 41 13.40 -0.16 -2.73
C GLY A 41 12.30 0.50 -1.89
N ARG A 42 11.48 1.36 -2.52
CA ARG A 42 10.22 1.82 -1.93
C ARG A 42 9.40 0.61 -1.50
N MET A 43 8.92 0.62 -0.27
CA MET A 43 8.14 -0.47 0.30
C MET A 43 6.79 -0.57 -0.43
N GLY A 44 6.45 -1.77 -0.95
CA GLY A 44 5.22 -1.98 -1.69
C GLY A 44 3.97 -2.08 -0.81
N PRO A 45 2.76 -2.09 -1.40
CA PRO A 45 1.49 -2.11 -0.68
C PRO A 45 1.32 -3.31 0.25
N GLU A 46 1.73 -4.49 -0.21
CA GLU A 46 1.65 -5.74 0.53
C GLU A 46 2.58 -5.72 1.75
N GLN A 47 3.78 -5.17 1.60
CA GLN A 47 4.69 -5.01 2.73
C GLN A 47 4.14 -3.98 3.73
N MET A 48 3.52 -2.89 3.26
CA MET A 48 2.95 -1.86 4.16
C MET A 48 1.80 -2.41 4.98
N MET A 49 0.93 -3.22 4.36
CA MET A 49 -0.10 -3.96 5.07
C MET A 49 0.51 -4.95 6.07
N ALA A 50 1.54 -5.72 5.70
CA ALA A 50 2.17 -6.68 6.59
C ALA A 50 2.76 -6.03 7.85
N ARG A 51 3.41 -4.87 7.73
CA ARG A 51 3.89 -4.12 8.91
C ARG A 51 2.77 -3.62 9.81
N LEU A 52 1.64 -3.21 9.23
CA LEU A 52 0.48 -2.82 10.03
C LEU A 52 -0.08 -4.04 10.76
N ASP A 53 -0.17 -5.17 10.08
CA ASP A 53 -0.65 -6.44 10.63
C ASP A 53 0.18 -6.93 11.83
N GLU A 54 1.50 -6.79 11.78
CA GLU A 54 2.39 -7.13 12.89
C GLU A 54 2.06 -6.37 14.19
N VAL A 55 1.51 -5.17 14.10
CA VAL A 55 1.26 -4.31 15.27
C VAL A 55 -0.18 -4.40 15.76
N VAL A 56 -1.16 -4.47 14.84
CA VAL A 56 -2.58 -4.40 15.20
C VAL A 56 -3.35 -5.70 14.93
N THR A 57 -2.72 -6.70 14.32
CA THR A 57 -3.30 -8.01 14.00
C THR A 57 -4.61 -7.86 13.22
N LEU A 58 -4.50 -7.68 11.91
CA LEU A 58 -5.61 -7.46 11.00
C LEU A 58 -6.33 -8.78 10.68
N THR A 59 -7.65 -8.71 10.52
CA THR A 59 -8.43 -9.81 9.94
C THR A 59 -8.18 -9.92 8.42
N ALA A 60 -8.51 -11.06 7.82
CA ALA A 60 -8.34 -11.26 6.38
C ALA A 60 -9.05 -10.19 5.52
N GLU A 61 -10.25 -9.76 5.95
CA GLU A 61 -10.98 -8.69 5.29
C GLU A 61 -10.28 -7.33 5.43
N GLN A 62 -9.76 -7.02 6.62
CA GLN A 62 -9.01 -5.78 6.86
C GLN A 62 -7.72 -5.74 6.04
N LYS A 63 -6.97 -6.86 5.97
CA LYS A 63 -5.77 -6.97 5.12
C LYS A 63 -6.07 -6.64 3.66
N THR A 64 -7.17 -7.16 3.14
CA THR A 64 -7.61 -6.91 1.77
C THR A 64 -7.92 -5.43 1.54
N LYS A 65 -8.70 -4.81 2.44
CA LYS A 65 -9.06 -3.39 2.37
C LYS A 65 -7.85 -2.46 2.52
N VAL A 66 -6.98 -2.73 3.50
CA VAL A 66 -5.76 -1.96 3.74
C VAL A 66 -4.81 -2.04 2.53
N THR A 67 -4.64 -3.23 1.95
CA THR A 67 -3.81 -3.41 0.75
C THR A 67 -4.36 -2.60 -0.43
N ALA A 68 -5.69 -2.60 -0.63
CA ALA A 68 -6.33 -1.80 -1.67
C ALA A 68 -6.09 -0.30 -1.46
N ILE A 69 -6.25 0.20 -0.22
CA ILE A 69 -5.97 1.60 0.13
C ILE A 69 -4.53 1.98 -0.21
N TYR A 70 -3.56 1.14 0.13
CA TYR A 70 -2.15 1.40 -0.19
C TYR A 70 -1.85 1.34 -1.70
N LYS A 71 -2.51 0.45 -2.44
CA LYS A 71 -2.40 0.40 -3.92
C LYS A 71 -2.92 1.68 -4.56
N GLU A 72 -4.10 2.13 -4.15
CA GLU A 72 -4.69 3.38 -4.63
C GLU A 72 -3.79 4.58 -4.33
N GLN A 73 -3.30 4.67 -3.09
CA GLN A 73 -2.37 5.72 -2.68
C GLN A 73 -1.10 5.73 -3.53
N MET A 74 -0.50 4.56 -3.78
CA MET A 74 0.70 4.46 -4.60
C MET A 74 0.43 4.82 -6.06
N ALA A 75 -0.71 4.43 -6.62
CA ALA A 75 -1.10 4.79 -7.98
C ALA A 75 -1.34 6.31 -8.11
N ALA A 76 -2.06 6.90 -7.15
CA ALA A 76 -2.32 8.34 -7.12
C ALA A 76 -1.02 9.15 -7.05
N MET A 77 -0.07 8.76 -6.19
CA MET A 77 1.23 9.43 -6.10
C MET A 77 2.10 9.25 -7.34
N GLN A 78 1.95 8.13 -8.07
CA GLN A 78 2.66 7.92 -9.33
C GLN A 78 2.14 8.81 -10.45
N ALA A 79 0.82 9.07 -10.47
CA ALA A 79 0.17 9.94 -11.44
C ALA A 79 0.52 11.43 -11.26
N ILE A 80 0.91 11.86 -10.06
CA ILE A 80 1.30 13.25 -9.78
C ILE A 80 2.72 13.53 -10.32
N PRO A 81 2.97 14.67 -10.99
CA PRO A 81 4.30 15.11 -11.41
C PRO A 81 5.31 15.15 -10.25
N GLN A 82 6.60 14.96 -10.53
CA GLN A 82 7.60 14.85 -9.48
C GLN A 82 7.76 16.13 -8.66
N GLU A 83 7.57 17.28 -9.31
CA GLU A 83 7.66 18.62 -8.72
C GLU A 83 6.55 18.83 -7.67
N GLU A 84 5.33 18.38 -7.99
CA GLU A 84 4.14 18.55 -7.15
C GLU A 84 4.02 17.47 -6.06
N ARG A 85 4.64 16.31 -6.27
CA ARG A 85 4.59 15.18 -5.32
C ARG A 85 4.96 15.57 -3.90
N ARG A 86 5.90 16.50 -3.70
CA ARG A 86 6.34 16.92 -2.36
C ARG A 86 5.24 17.66 -1.59
N GLU A 87 4.52 18.53 -2.29
CA GLU A 87 3.42 19.29 -1.71
C GLU A 87 2.25 18.37 -1.36
N LYS A 88 1.90 17.48 -2.29
CA LYS A 88 0.79 16.52 -2.13
C LYS A 88 1.10 15.36 -1.20
N MET A 89 2.35 15.05 -0.92
CA MET A 89 2.74 13.89 -0.10
C MET A 89 2.08 13.92 1.28
N ARG A 90 2.10 15.07 1.97
CA ARG A 90 1.57 15.19 3.34
C ARG A 90 0.07 14.97 3.36
N GLU A 91 -0.65 15.65 2.47
CA GLU A 91 -2.10 15.52 2.31
C GLU A 91 -2.48 14.07 2.00
N SER A 92 -1.78 13.46 1.03
CA SER A 92 -2.02 12.08 0.61
C SER A 92 -1.74 11.06 1.71
N MET A 93 -0.68 11.28 2.51
CA MET A 93 -0.37 10.45 3.68
C MET A 93 -1.45 10.57 4.76
N THR A 94 -1.92 11.79 5.07
CA THR A 94 -3.01 12.00 6.04
C THR A 94 -4.29 11.31 5.60
N ALA A 95 -4.71 11.54 4.35
CA ALA A 95 -5.91 10.91 3.78
C ALA A 95 -5.81 9.38 3.79
N THR A 96 -4.65 8.83 3.47
CA THR A 96 -4.40 7.38 3.55
C THR A 96 -4.53 6.88 4.99
N ARG A 97 -3.95 7.59 5.96
CA ARG A 97 -4.00 7.22 7.38
C ARG A 97 -5.45 7.20 7.88
N GLU A 98 -6.26 8.18 7.50
CA GLU A 98 -7.68 8.22 7.84
C GLU A 98 -8.46 7.05 7.24
N LYS A 99 -8.25 6.75 5.95
CA LYS A 99 -8.87 5.59 5.29
C LYS A 99 -8.49 4.27 5.97
N VAL A 100 -7.22 4.09 6.33
CA VAL A 100 -6.77 2.89 7.06
C VAL A 100 -7.44 2.83 8.43
N ARG A 101 -7.44 3.93 9.18
CA ARG A 101 -8.06 4.01 10.52
C ARG A 101 -9.54 3.63 10.51
N ALA A 102 -10.28 4.01 9.47
CA ALA A 102 -11.70 3.68 9.31
C ALA A 102 -11.98 2.18 9.10
N VAL A 103 -10.97 1.39 8.70
CA VAL A 103 -11.06 -0.07 8.52
C VAL A 103 -10.71 -0.82 9.82
N LEU A 104 -10.03 -0.16 10.74
CA LEU A 104 -9.59 -0.74 12.01
C LEU A 104 -10.72 -0.73 13.05
N THR A 105 -10.65 -1.67 14.00
CA THR A 105 -11.46 -1.59 15.21
C THR A 105 -10.97 -0.44 16.10
N PRO A 106 -11.77 0.04 17.07
CA PRO A 106 -11.34 1.11 17.98
C PRO A 106 -10.04 0.78 18.73
N GLU A 107 -9.83 -0.47 19.11
CA GLU A 107 -8.63 -0.92 19.81
C GLU A 107 -7.39 -0.95 18.89
N GLN A 108 -7.55 -1.42 17.66
CA GLN A 108 -6.49 -1.42 16.65
C GLN A 108 -6.13 0.01 16.21
N ALA A 109 -7.13 0.88 16.09
CA ALA A 109 -6.95 2.28 15.71
C ALA A 109 -6.08 3.04 16.72
N LYS A 110 -6.24 2.78 18.03
CA LYS A 110 -5.37 3.37 19.07
C LYS A 110 -3.90 2.99 18.86
N LYS A 111 -3.61 1.69 18.68
CA LYS A 111 -2.25 1.21 18.40
C LYS A 111 -1.68 1.77 17.10
N PHE A 112 -2.53 1.96 16.09
CA PHE A 112 -2.14 2.59 14.83
C PHE A 112 -1.83 4.08 14.98
N ASP A 113 -2.61 4.79 15.80
CA ASP A 113 -2.43 6.21 16.08
C ASP A 113 -1.09 6.48 16.79
N ASP A 114 -0.61 5.53 17.60
CA ASP A 114 0.70 5.58 18.28
C ASP A 114 1.90 5.32 17.34
N MET A 115 1.67 4.82 16.11
CA MET A 115 2.78 4.56 15.19
C MET A 115 3.36 5.86 14.61
N PRO A 116 4.69 6.02 14.64
CA PRO A 116 5.34 7.17 14.03
C PRO A 116 5.11 7.19 12.52
N ALA A 117 4.74 8.35 11.99
CA ALA A 117 4.61 8.52 10.55
C ALA A 117 5.96 8.27 9.85
N PRO A 118 5.98 7.52 8.74
CA PRO A 118 7.21 7.27 7.98
C PRO A 118 7.80 8.62 7.52
N GLY A 119 9.01 8.93 7.99
CA GLY A 119 9.74 10.17 7.69
C GLY A 119 9.95 11.12 8.87
N ARG A 120 9.39 10.83 10.07
CA ARG A 120 9.58 11.69 11.25
C ARG A 120 10.76 11.32 12.15
N GLY A 121 11.50 10.24 11.86
CA GLY A 121 12.53 9.71 12.78
C GLY A 121 13.64 8.86 12.16
N GLY A 122 14.10 9.16 10.94
CA GLY A 122 15.25 8.49 10.35
C GLY A 122 16.57 9.28 10.53
N PRO A 123 17.64 8.71 11.11
CA PRO A 123 18.97 9.32 11.06
C PRO A 123 19.49 9.29 9.62
N GLY A 124 19.20 10.35 8.85
CA GLY A 124 19.60 10.43 7.44
C GLY A 124 18.85 11.46 6.60
N GLY A 125 18.10 12.39 7.20
CA GLY A 125 17.60 13.56 6.48
C GLY A 125 18.77 14.45 6.01
N PRO A 126 18.71 15.07 4.82
CA PRO A 126 19.74 15.96 4.30
C PRO A 126 19.80 17.25 5.14
N GLY A 127 20.49 17.15 6.28
CA GLY A 127 20.73 18.21 7.25
C GLY A 127 21.87 17.88 8.23
N GLY A 128 22.44 16.67 8.13
CA GLY A 128 23.49 16.15 9.01
C GLY A 128 24.93 16.35 8.51
N GLU A 129 25.23 17.38 7.71
CA GLU A 129 26.59 17.66 7.25
C GLU A 129 26.94 19.15 7.33
N LYS A 130 26.90 19.74 8.54
CA LYS A 130 27.66 20.97 8.85
C LYS A 130 28.13 21.01 10.31
N LYS A 131 28.87 19.99 10.75
CA LYS A 131 29.93 20.20 11.75
C LYS A 131 31.25 19.81 11.13
N LYS A 132 31.70 20.69 10.22
CA LYS A 132 33.13 20.82 9.88
C LYS A 132 33.84 20.99 11.22
N LYS A 133 34.63 20.00 11.61
CA LYS A 133 35.76 20.21 12.51
C LYS A 133 36.56 21.36 11.89
N GLN A 134 36.55 22.51 12.54
CA GLN A 134 37.53 23.55 12.27
C GLN A 134 38.48 23.53 13.45
N ASN A 135 39.74 23.28 13.07
CA ASN A 135 40.95 23.17 13.85
C ASN A 135 41.13 24.33 14.84
#